data_AF-A0AAV2IWF1-F1
#
_entry.id   AF-A0AAV2IWF1-F1
#
_cell.length_a   1.000
_cell.length_b   1.000
_cell.length_c   1.000
_cell.angle_alpha   90.00
_cell.angle_beta   90.00
_cell.angle_gamma   90.00
#
_symmetry.space_group_name_H-M   'P 1'
#
loop_
_entity.id
_entity.type
_entity.pdbx_description
1 polymer ?
#
loop_
_entity_poly.entity_id
_entity_poly.type
_entity_poly.pdbx_seq_one_letter_code
_entity_poly.pdbx_strand_id
1 'polypeptide(L)'
;MQNIQNEQNMQNIQNEQNMQNIRNEQNMQNIRNEQNMQNIQNEQNMQNIQNEQNMQNIQNEQNMQNIQNEQNMRKIQNEQNMQNIQNMQNLSRVQRPQSHI
;
A
#
# COMPACT_ATOMS: atom_id res chain seq x y z
N MET A 1 -2.27 5.48 -16.31
CA MET A 1 -2.90 5.92 -15.05
C MET A 1 -4.10 5.02 -14.84
N GLN A 2 -4.02 4.15 -13.85
CA GLN A 2 -5.06 3.18 -13.55
C GLN A 2 -5.85 3.65 -12.32
N ASN A 3 -7.17 3.75 -12.44
CA ASN A 3 -8.07 3.93 -11.31
C ASN A 3 -8.78 2.61 -11.06
N ILE A 4 -8.82 2.19 -9.81
CA ILE A 4 -9.24 0.85 -9.39
C ILE A 4 -10.31 1.02 -8.32
N GLN A 5 -11.46 0.37 -8.49
CA GLN A 5 -12.54 0.50 -7.52
C GLN A 5 -13.41 -0.75 -7.45
N ASN A 6 -13.66 -1.20 -6.22
CA ASN A 6 -14.54 -2.31 -5.87
C ASN A 6 -14.15 -3.66 -6.53
N GLU A 7 -12.88 -3.93 -6.79
CA GLU A 7 -12.44 -5.28 -7.17
C GLU A 7 -12.21 -6.16 -5.93
N GLN A 8 -12.45 -7.45 -6.10
CA GLN A 8 -12.30 -8.41 -5.00
C GLN A 8 -10.85 -8.88 -4.85
N ASN A 9 -10.13 -9.01 -5.96
CA ASN A 9 -8.76 -9.50 -5.94
C ASN A 9 -7.96 -8.87 -7.06
N MET A 10 -6.89 -8.18 -6.66
CA MET A 10 -5.86 -7.65 -7.54
C MET A 10 -4.56 -8.39 -7.27
N GLN A 11 -4.02 -9.06 -8.28
CA GLN A 11 -2.85 -9.92 -8.11
C GLN A 11 -1.86 -9.73 -9.25
N ASN A 12 -0.57 -9.86 -8.92
CA ASN A 12 0.53 -9.89 -9.87
C ASN A 12 0.64 -8.63 -10.74
N ILE A 13 0.48 -7.46 -10.13
CA ILE A 13 0.72 -6.18 -10.79
C ILE A 13 2.22 -5.99 -10.95
N GLN A 14 2.68 -5.63 -12.15
CA GLN A 14 4.10 -5.45 -12.40
C GLN A 14 4.41 -4.39 -13.46
N ASN A 15 5.35 -3.50 -13.11
CA ASN A 15 5.88 -2.41 -13.93
C ASN A 15 4.83 -1.36 -14.37
N GLU A 16 3.77 -1.09 -13.61
CA GLU A 16 2.94 0.10 -13.89
C GLU A 16 3.63 1.39 -13.45
N GLN A 17 3.31 2.47 -14.17
CA GLN A 17 3.94 3.77 -13.94
C GLN A 17 3.11 4.76 -13.13
N ASN A 18 1.80 4.50 -12.99
CA ASN A 18 0.88 5.37 -12.26
C ASN A 18 -0.40 4.62 -11.88
N MET A 19 -0.48 4.18 -10.63
CA MET A 19 -1.72 3.69 -10.03
C MET A 19 -2.28 4.73 -9.07
N GLN A 20 -3.55 5.10 -9.25
CA GLN A 20 -4.17 6.16 -8.48
C GLN A 20 -5.59 5.79 -8.07
N ASN A 21 -6.05 6.36 -6.95
CA ASN A 21 -7.45 6.27 -6.51
C ASN A 21 -7.96 4.83 -6.37
N ILE A 22 -7.13 3.95 -5.81
CA ILE A 22 -7.49 2.57 -5.48
C ILE A 22 -8.43 2.59 -4.28
N ARG A 23 -9.64 2.03 -4.41
CA ARG A 23 -10.63 2.08 -3.33
C ARG A 23 -11.45 0.80 -3.20
N ASN A 24 -11.66 0.42 -1.94
CA ASN A 24 -12.54 -0.69 -1.54
C ASN A 24 -12.12 -2.04 -2.12
N GLU A 25 -10.82 -2.29 -2.31
CA GLU A 25 -10.36 -3.62 -2.70
C GLU A 25 -10.21 -4.53 -1.47
N GLN A 26 -10.51 -5.82 -1.68
CA GLN A 26 -10.41 -6.80 -0.59
C GLN A 26 -8.99 -7.35 -0.50
N ASN A 27 -8.36 -7.72 -1.61
CA ASN A 27 -7.01 -8.27 -1.60
C ASN A 27 -6.16 -7.71 -2.73
N MET A 28 -5.03 -7.13 -2.36
CA MET A 28 -3.99 -6.70 -3.28
C MET A 28 -2.68 -7.45 -2.97
N GLN A 29 -2.18 -8.21 -3.94
CA GLN A 29 -1.03 -9.10 -3.72
C GLN A 29 -0.02 -9.06 -4.85
N ASN A 30 1.26 -9.24 -4.50
CA ASN A 30 2.38 -9.39 -5.43
C ASN A 30 2.55 -8.19 -6.36
N ILE A 31 2.59 -6.98 -5.80
CA ILE A 31 2.87 -5.75 -6.55
C ILE A 31 4.38 -5.56 -6.64
N ARG A 32 4.92 -5.31 -7.84
CA ARG A 32 6.36 -5.12 -8.02
C ARG A 32 6.74 -4.08 -9.05
N ASN A 33 7.77 -3.31 -8.71
CA ASN A 33 8.44 -2.34 -9.59
C ASN A 33 7.50 -1.25 -10.12
N GLU A 34 6.48 -0.86 -9.36
CA GLU A 34 5.61 0.22 -9.81
C GLU A 34 6.21 1.59 -9.47
N GLN A 35 5.90 2.55 -10.33
CA GLN A 35 6.20 3.95 -10.09
C GLN A 35 4.89 4.64 -9.75
N ASN A 36 4.89 5.44 -8.68
CA ASN A 36 3.78 6.27 -8.21
C ASN A 36 2.47 5.52 -7.94
N MET A 37 2.30 5.13 -6.68
CA MET A 37 1.04 4.58 -6.17
C MET A 37 0.40 5.60 -5.21
N GLN A 38 -0.81 6.08 -5.51
CA GLN A 38 -1.43 7.19 -4.77
C GLN A 38 -2.89 6.96 -4.41
N ASN A 39 -3.30 7.47 -3.25
CA ASN A 39 -4.70 7.53 -2.79
C ASN A 39 -5.34 6.14 -2.70
N ILE A 40 -4.73 5.27 -1.89
CA ILE A 40 -5.25 3.94 -1.60
C ILE A 40 -6.12 4.01 -0.36
N GLN A 41 -7.35 3.50 -0.43
CA GLN A 41 -8.31 3.65 0.66
C GLN A 41 -9.21 2.42 0.86
N ASN A 42 -9.41 2.06 2.13
CA ASN A 42 -10.32 0.98 2.57
C ASN A 42 -9.94 -0.40 2.03
N GLU A 43 -8.64 -0.67 1.98
CA GLU A 43 -8.08 -1.96 1.60
C GLU A 43 -8.11 -2.95 2.76
N GLN A 44 -8.55 -4.20 2.53
CA GLN A 44 -8.52 -5.19 3.61
C GLN A 44 -7.13 -5.83 3.74
N ASN A 45 -6.55 -6.32 2.65
CA ASN A 45 -5.26 -6.99 2.68
C ASN A 45 -4.33 -6.51 1.56
N MET A 46 -3.16 -6.02 1.94
CA MET A 46 -2.08 -5.62 1.05
C MET A 46 -0.82 -6.44 1.37
N GLN A 47 -0.34 -7.24 0.42
CA GLN A 47 0.76 -8.19 0.67
C GLN A 47 1.79 -8.23 -0.46
N ASN A 48 3.05 -8.49 -0.08
CA ASN A 48 4.18 -8.73 -0.98
C ASN A 48 4.41 -7.57 -1.97
N ILE A 49 4.53 -6.35 -1.44
CA ILE A 49 4.87 -5.16 -2.22
C ILE A 49 6.38 -4.98 -2.24
N GLN A 50 6.96 -4.79 -3.44
CA GLN A 50 8.40 -4.71 -3.58
C GLN A 50 8.86 -3.70 -4.65
N ASN A 51 9.90 -2.94 -4.30
CA ASN A 51 10.61 -2.01 -5.19
C ASN A 51 9.73 -0.89 -5.75
N GLU A 52 8.73 -0.42 -5.00
CA GLU A 52 7.91 0.70 -5.48
C GLU A 52 8.57 2.04 -5.20
N GLN A 53 8.29 2.98 -6.08
CA GLN A 53 8.72 4.37 -5.94
C GLN A 53 7.51 5.27 -5.72
N ASN A 54 7.55 6.11 -4.68
CA ASN A 54 6.55 7.13 -4.37
C ASN A 54 5.16 6.55 -4.05
N MET A 55 5.03 5.90 -2.90
CA MET A 55 3.75 5.48 -2.35
C MET A 55 3.14 6.58 -1.45
N GLN A 56 1.92 7.05 -1.72
CA GLN A 56 1.34 8.20 -1.00
C GLN A 56 -0.15 8.03 -0.64
N ASN A 57 -0.53 8.57 0.52
CA ASN A 57 -1.91 8.66 1.00
C ASN A 57 -2.59 7.29 1.08
N ILE A 58 -2.01 6.41 1.91
CA ILE A 58 -2.60 5.12 2.26
C ILE A 58 -3.47 5.30 3.51
N GLN A 59 -4.73 4.88 3.45
CA GLN A 59 -5.67 5.05 4.56
C GLN A 59 -6.61 3.88 4.77
N ASN A 60 -6.87 3.56 6.05
CA ASN A 60 -7.83 2.56 6.49
C ASN A 60 -7.51 1.14 5.98
N GLU A 61 -6.22 0.78 5.89
CA GLU A 61 -5.85 -0.58 5.54
C GLU A 61 -5.89 -1.50 6.77
N GLN A 62 -6.46 -2.69 6.66
CA GLN A 62 -6.52 -3.59 7.81
C GLN A 62 -5.20 -4.35 7.99
N ASN A 63 -4.68 -4.98 6.94
CA ASN A 63 -3.46 -5.76 7.00
C ASN A 63 -2.48 -5.38 5.88
N MET A 64 -1.28 -4.96 6.27
CA MET A 64 -0.17 -4.66 5.39
C MET A 64 1.03 -5.56 5.76
N GLN A 65 1.51 -6.38 4.81
CA GLN A 65 2.57 -7.36 5.06
C GLN A 65 3.61 -7.44 3.94
N ASN A 66 4.85 -7.74 4.32
CA ASN A 66 5.96 -8.03 3.41
C ASN A 66 6.23 -6.88 2.41
N ILE A 67 6.36 -5.66 2.93
CA ILE A 67 6.71 -4.48 2.11
C ILE A 67 8.23 -4.27 2.13
N GLN A 68 8.86 -4.20 0.95
CA GLN A 68 10.32 -4.15 0.83
C GLN A 68 10.82 -3.17 -0.24
N ASN A 69 11.94 -2.51 0.05
CA ASN A 69 12.67 -1.64 -0.90
C ASN A 69 11.84 -0.45 -1.42
N GLU A 70 10.93 0.04 -0.58
CA GLU A 70 10.06 1.17 -0.89
C GLU A 70 10.77 2.52 -0.73
N GLN A 71 10.60 3.39 -1.72
CA GLN A 71 11.12 4.76 -1.67
C GLN A 71 10.01 5.80 -1.60
N ASN A 72 10.21 6.83 -0.76
CA ASN A 72 9.32 7.99 -0.65
C ASN A 72 7.89 7.65 -0.22
N MET A 73 7.73 6.76 0.75
CA MET A 73 6.43 6.43 1.34
C MET A 73 5.93 7.57 2.24
N ARG A 74 4.72 8.09 1.98
CA ARG A 74 4.15 9.23 2.70
C ARG A 74 2.71 8.99 3.11
N LYS A 75 2.40 9.40 4.36
CA LYS A 75 1.04 9.43 4.92
C LYS A 75 0.33 8.08 4.84
N ILE A 76 0.73 7.21 5.73
CA ILE A 76 0.01 6.02 6.11
C ILE A 76 -0.86 6.35 7.33
N GLN A 77 -2.16 6.06 7.30
CA GLN A 77 -3.07 6.30 8.41
C GLN A 77 -4.06 5.16 8.64
N ASN A 78 -4.40 4.93 9.91
CA ASN A 78 -5.40 3.95 10.35
C ASN A 78 -5.10 2.51 9.93
N GLU A 79 -3.81 2.16 9.78
CA GLU A 79 -3.38 0.79 9.52
C GLU A 79 -3.39 -0.08 10.76
N GLN A 80 -4.24 -1.12 10.80
CA GLN A 80 -4.39 -1.95 12.00
C GLN A 80 -3.19 -2.87 12.23
N ASN A 81 -2.77 -3.62 11.21
CA ASN A 81 -1.67 -4.56 11.29
C ASN A 81 -0.64 -4.30 10.20
N MET A 82 0.60 -4.02 10.62
CA MET A 82 1.72 -3.76 9.71
C MET A 82 2.92 -4.63 10.12
N GLN A 83 3.32 -5.57 9.26
CA GLN A 83 4.39 -6.55 9.55
C GLN A 83 5.40 -6.68 8.41
N ASN A 84 6.64 -7.08 8.76
CA ASN A 84 7.73 -7.39 7.82
C ASN A 84 8.04 -6.25 6.82
N ILE A 85 8.03 -5.02 7.31
CA ILE A 85 8.41 -3.86 6.48
C ILE A 85 9.90 -3.57 6.62
N GLN A 86 10.62 -3.56 5.49
CA GLN A 86 12.07 -3.41 5.45
C GLN A 86 12.53 -2.47 4.34
N ASN A 87 13.71 -1.86 4.52
CA ASN A 87 14.37 -1.00 3.54
C ASN A 87 13.52 0.19 3.04
N MET A 88 12.63 0.74 3.88
CA MET A 88 11.89 1.96 3.56
C MET A 88 12.78 3.20 3.65
N GLN A 89 12.82 3.99 2.59
CA GLN A 89 13.50 5.29 2.57
C GLN A 89 12.49 6.44 2.55
N ASN A 90 12.79 7.52 3.29
CA ASN A 90 12.00 8.75 3.35
C ASN A 90 10.55 8.59 3.87
N LEU A 91 10.34 7.69 4.84
CA LEU A 91 9.06 7.50 5.49
C LEU A 91 8.71 8.72 6.37
N SER A 92 7.70 9.49 5.96
CA SER A 92 7.43 10.79 6.61
C SER A 92 6.37 10.74 7.72
N ARG A 93 5.31 9.93 7.57
CA ARG A 93 4.20 9.82 8.54
C ARG A 93 3.53 8.45 8.44
N VAL A 94 3.59 7.68 9.53
CA VAL A 94 2.84 6.45 9.75
C VAL A 94 2.04 6.65 11.03
N GLN A 95 0.71 6.71 10.93
CA GLN A 95 -0.18 6.79 12.07
C GLN A 95 -0.94 5.48 12.18
N ARG A 96 -0.53 4.64 13.13
CA ARG A 96 -1.26 3.43 13.49
C ARG A 96 -2.45 3.83 14.38
N PRO A 97 -3.65 3.25 14.19
CA PRO A 97 -4.71 3.36 15.18
C PRO A 97 -4.19 2.72 16.47
N GLN A 98 -4.47 3.34 17.63
CA GLN A 98 -4.02 2.79 18.90
C GLN A 98 -4.55 1.37 19.06
N SER A 99 -3.64 0.39 19.12
CA SER A 99 -3.95 -0.98 19.49
C SER A 99 -4.52 -0.95 20.91
N HIS A 100 -5.84 -1.11 21.04
CA HIS A 100 -6.40 -1.50 22.32
C HIS A 100 -5.99 -2.96 22.55
N ILE A 101 -5.07 -3.16 23.50
CA ILE A 101 -4.96 -4.44 24.22
C ILE A 101 -6.11 -4.46 25.22
#